data_AF-A0A7V9L4Y8-F1
#
_entry.id   AF-A0A7V9L4Y8-F1
#
_cell.length_a   1.000
_cell.length_b   1.000
_cell.length_c   1.000
_cell.angle_alpha   90.00
_cell.angle_beta   90.00
_cell.angle_gamma   90.00
#
_symmetry.space_group_name_H-M   'P 1'
#
loop_
_entity.id
_entity.type
_entity.pdbx_description
1 polymer ?
#
loop_
_entity_poly.entity_id
_entity_poly.type
_entity_poly.pdbx_seq_one_letter_code
_entity_poly.pdbx_strand_id
1 'polypeptide(L)'
;MSDGKDKLRFTTLALRRTLASDHHEMSPITASTIAAYGQEDRVADELTLALSELPDEAKPTSVARFLLPDGVTLEHVEIEIARPELPGRLGRPYKITVSVVVVPEPRPDLVPAGHWVFVPAIDHACYVARGEKLADRVQAELAVLPAALALEADGWKRLLTHAPAKLERIAIELATTPLAQAHGRKALADAERKRLAIATLDNAGRRVEVSDPPPPCVGRGDVLGELSRILDGPRRSVLLVGDEAAGKTALVTAWVAAQSASAKPRSMWATSAAELV
;
A
#
# COMPACT_ATOMS: atom_id res chain seq x y z
N MET A 1 26.41 -16.98 24.60
CA MET A 1 25.14 -17.06 23.86
C MET A 1 24.50 -15.69 23.92
N SER A 2 24.76 -14.81 22.94
CA SER A 2 24.05 -13.54 22.84
C SER A 2 22.64 -13.79 22.31
N ASP A 3 21.66 -13.15 22.92
CA ASP A 3 20.24 -13.24 22.59
C ASP A 3 20.04 -12.79 21.13
N GLY A 4 19.65 -13.72 20.24
CA GLY A 4 19.59 -13.54 18.78
C GLY A 4 18.39 -12.71 18.33
N LYS A 5 18.30 -11.46 18.79
CA LYS A 5 17.19 -10.53 18.54
C LYS A 5 17.61 -9.19 17.95
N ASP A 6 18.81 -9.08 17.39
CA ASP A 6 19.24 -7.84 16.74
C ASP A 6 18.57 -7.72 15.38
N LYS A 7 17.38 -7.11 15.39
CA LYS A 7 16.70 -6.65 14.18
C LYS A 7 17.38 -5.38 13.69
N LEU A 8 17.76 -5.35 12.42
CA LEU A 8 18.34 -4.14 11.82
C LEU A 8 17.22 -3.15 11.52
N ARG A 9 17.34 -1.94 12.06
CA ARG A 9 16.36 -0.86 11.87
C ARG A 9 17.00 0.29 11.11
N PHE A 10 16.29 0.84 10.14
CA PHE A 10 16.69 2.04 9.45
C PHE A 10 15.48 2.83 8.98
N THR A 11 15.70 4.09 8.58
CA THR A 11 14.67 4.93 7.97
C THR A 11 15.07 5.20 6.54
N THR A 12 14.13 4.99 5.61
CA THR A 12 14.27 5.39 4.21
C THR A 12 13.31 6.54 3.91
N LEU A 13 13.54 7.21 2.78
CA LEU A 13 12.55 8.10 2.18
C LEU A 13 11.82 7.37 1.05
N ALA A 14 10.52 7.60 0.97
CA ALA A 14 9.64 7.08 -0.05
C ALA A 14 8.83 8.23 -0.67
N LEU A 15 8.54 8.09 -1.96
CA LEU A 15 7.66 8.98 -2.69
C LEU A 15 6.23 8.45 -2.58
N ARG A 16 5.32 9.25 -2.02
CA ARG A 16 3.88 8.99 -2.05
C ARG A 16 3.24 9.84 -3.13
N ARG A 17 2.40 9.23 -3.98
CA ARG A 17 1.65 9.90 -5.05
C ARG A 17 0.15 9.71 -4.82
N THR A 18 -0.64 10.77 -4.98
CA THR A 18 -2.10 10.68 -4.99
C THR A 18 -2.58 10.46 -6.41
N LEU A 19 -3.29 9.35 -6.65
CA LEU A 19 -3.79 8.96 -7.95
C LEU A 19 -5.23 9.46 -8.16
N ALA A 20 -5.70 9.45 -9.41
CA ALA A 20 -7.04 9.92 -9.75
C ALA A 20 -8.19 9.06 -9.16
N SER A 21 -7.89 7.86 -8.65
CA SER A 21 -8.84 6.93 -8.06
C SER A 21 -9.01 7.10 -6.54
N ASP A 22 -8.54 8.21 -5.96
CA ASP A 22 -8.38 8.43 -4.51
C ASP A 22 -7.50 7.37 -3.81
N HIS A 23 -6.79 6.56 -4.59
CA HIS A 23 -5.75 5.65 -4.10
C HIS A 23 -4.40 6.34 -4.07
N HIS A 24 -3.49 5.78 -3.28
CA HIS A 24 -2.12 6.21 -3.17
C HIS A 24 -1.17 5.14 -3.68
N GLU A 25 -0.13 5.60 -4.37
CA GLU A 25 1.06 4.80 -4.70
C GLU A 25 2.18 5.26 -3.78
N MET A 26 2.95 4.33 -3.22
CA MET A 26 4.13 4.65 -2.43
C MET A 26 5.29 3.75 -2.83
N SER A 27 6.47 4.34 -3.08
CA SER A 27 7.67 3.59 -3.44
C SER A 27 8.95 4.22 -2.86
N PRO A 28 10.00 3.43 -2.56
CA PRO A 28 11.30 3.98 -2.18
C PRO A 28 11.91 4.75 -3.35
N ILE A 29 12.56 5.86 -3.05
CA ILE A 29 13.18 6.72 -4.09
C ILE A 29 14.20 5.96 -4.94
N THR A 30 14.97 5.09 -4.31
CA THR A 30 16.08 4.35 -4.95
C THR A 30 15.65 3.00 -5.55
N ALA A 31 14.38 2.64 -5.43
CA ALA A 31 13.84 1.37 -5.91
C ALA A 31 12.36 1.54 -6.26
N SER A 32 12.06 2.42 -7.23
CA SER A 32 10.69 2.81 -7.56
C SER A 32 9.83 1.65 -8.07
N THR A 33 10.47 0.57 -8.53
CA THR A 33 9.84 -0.69 -8.93
C THR A 33 9.17 -1.44 -7.77
N ILE A 34 9.57 -1.17 -6.52
CA ILE A 34 8.92 -1.68 -5.32
C ILE A 34 7.86 -0.66 -4.92
N ALA A 35 6.62 -0.88 -5.34
CA ALA A 35 5.52 0.03 -5.07
C ALA A 35 4.40 -0.67 -4.31
N ALA A 36 3.86 0.00 -3.30
CA ALA A 36 2.59 -0.33 -2.68
C ALA A 36 1.48 0.54 -3.29
N TYR A 37 0.27 -0.01 -3.40
CA TYR A 37 -0.89 0.68 -3.94
C TYR A 37 -2.12 0.39 -3.06
N GLY A 38 -2.79 1.42 -2.59
CA GLY A 38 -3.94 1.23 -1.72
C GLY A 38 -4.55 2.53 -1.19
N GLN A 39 -5.29 2.41 -0.09
CA GLN A 39 -5.79 3.55 0.66
C GLN A 39 -4.66 4.25 1.43
N GLU A 40 -4.84 5.53 1.73
CA GLU A 40 -3.83 6.39 2.37
C GLU A 40 -3.26 5.78 3.66
N ASP A 41 -4.14 5.23 4.49
CA ASP A 41 -3.83 4.66 5.81
C ASP A 41 -3.07 3.33 5.74
N ARG A 42 -3.03 2.67 4.58
CA ARG A 42 -2.47 1.30 4.43
C ARG A 42 -1.24 1.24 3.56
N VAL A 43 -1.08 2.17 2.62
CA VAL A 43 -0.01 2.11 1.62
C VAL A 43 1.38 2.11 2.26
N ALA A 44 1.55 2.84 3.38
CA ALA A 44 2.79 2.87 4.13
C ALA A 44 3.08 1.55 4.86
N ASP A 45 2.07 0.91 5.45
CA ASP A 45 2.21 -0.38 6.12
C ASP A 45 2.56 -1.49 5.11
N GLU A 46 1.91 -1.49 3.95
CA GLU A 46 2.19 -2.44 2.88
C GLU A 46 3.62 -2.28 2.34
N LEU A 47 4.06 -1.04 2.10
CA LEU A 47 5.43 -0.80 1.66
C LEU A 47 6.45 -1.18 2.74
N THR A 48 6.18 -0.86 4.01
CA THR A 48 7.03 -1.26 5.14
C THR A 48 7.18 -2.77 5.20
N LEU A 49 6.07 -3.50 5.05
CA LEU A 49 6.06 -4.96 5.01
C LEU A 49 6.87 -5.49 3.82
N ALA A 50 6.66 -4.96 2.63
CA ALA A 50 7.42 -5.36 1.43
C ALA A 50 8.93 -5.15 1.60
N LEU A 51 9.35 -4.02 2.17
CA LEU A 51 10.76 -3.71 2.41
C LEU A 51 11.36 -4.53 3.56
N SER A 52 10.56 -4.94 4.54
CA SER A 52 11.01 -5.82 5.62
C SER A 52 11.34 -7.25 5.16
N GLU A 53 10.75 -7.66 4.02
CA GLU A 53 10.90 -8.98 3.38
C GLU A 53 11.90 -8.99 2.20
N LEU A 54 12.56 -7.86 1.94
CA LEU A 54 13.71 -7.77 1.04
C LEU A 54 14.99 -8.55 1.48
N PRO A 55 15.17 -9.10 2.72
CA PRO A 55 16.45 -9.68 3.13
C PRO A 55 16.74 -11.07 2.58
N ASP A 56 15.99 -11.60 1.61
CA ASP A 56 16.31 -12.90 1.02
C ASP A 56 17.63 -12.90 0.22
N GLU A 57 18.14 -11.73 -0.21
CA GLU A 57 19.41 -11.61 -0.96
C GLU A 57 20.27 -10.38 -0.60
N ALA A 58 19.88 -9.60 0.41
CA ALA A 58 20.43 -8.26 0.64
C ALA A 58 21.88 -8.29 1.15
N LYS A 59 22.83 -8.31 0.22
CA LYS A 59 24.20 -7.81 0.44
C LYS A 59 24.08 -6.46 1.18
N PRO A 60 24.99 -6.11 2.11
CA PRO A 60 24.97 -4.80 2.79
C PRO A 60 24.80 -3.60 1.84
N THR A 61 25.29 -3.75 0.60
CA THR A 61 25.13 -2.79 -0.49
C THR A 61 23.68 -2.53 -0.91
N SER A 62 22.76 -3.49 -0.73
CA SER A 62 21.33 -3.34 -1.05
C SER A 62 20.63 -2.48 -0.01
N VAL A 63 20.90 -2.71 1.29
CA VAL A 63 20.35 -1.89 2.38
C VAL A 63 20.90 -0.46 2.32
N ALA A 64 22.20 -0.32 2.02
CA ALA A 64 22.85 0.99 1.92
C ALA A 64 22.21 1.91 0.87
N ARG A 65 21.57 1.37 -0.18
CA ARG A 65 20.86 2.17 -1.19
C ARG A 65 19.65 2.92 -0.63
N PHE A 66 19.00 2.38 0.40
CA PHE A 66 17.86 3.01 1.05
C PHE A 66 18.28 4.04 2.12
N LEU A 67 19.56 4.10 2.45
CA LEU A 67 20.12 5.10 3.36
C LEU A 67 20.48 6.35 2.56
N LEU A 68 19.50 7.25 2.45
CA LEU A 68 19.70 8.53 1.76
C LEU A 68 20.31 9.58 2.70
N PRO A 69 21.16 10.48 2.17
CA PRO A 69 21.69 11.59 2.96
C PRO A 69 20.58 12.57 3.36
N ASP A 70 20.87 13.45 4.31
CA ASP A 70 20.00 14.59 4.60
C ASP A 70 19.96 15.57 3.41
N GLY A 71 18.91 16.39 3.36
CA GLY A 71 18.73 17.40 2.31
C GLY A 71 18.12 16.89 1.01
N VAL A 72 17.53 15.69 1.01
CA VAL A 72 16.73 15.20 -0.11
C VAL A 72 15.48 16.06 -0.27
N THR A 73 15.23 16.54 -1.49
CA THR A 73 14.07 17.36 -1.83
C THR A 73 13.26 16.75 -2.98
N LEU A 74 11.98 17.13 -3.04
CA LEU A 74 11.09 16.81 -4.15
C LEU A 74 10.85 18.08 -4.94
N GLU A 75 11.14 18.02 -6.23
CA GLU A 75 10.97 19.13 -7.16
C GLU A 75 9.98 18.73 -8.26
N HIS A 76 9.23 19.71 -8.77
CA HIS A 76 8.35 19.55 -9.92
C HIS A 76 8.92 20.37 -11.07
N VAL A 77 9.40 19.68 -12.10
CA VAL A 77 10.10 20.31 -13.22
C VAL A 77 9.18 20.30 -14.44
N GLU A 78 8.95 21.47 -15.02
CA GLU A 78 8.30 21.60 -16.32
C GLU A 78 9.32 21.31 -17.43
N ILE A 79 8.99 20.37 -18.30
CA ILE A 79 9.81 19.97 -19.45
C ILE A 79 8.93 19.84 -20.70
N GLU A 80 9.54 19.98 -21.87
CA GLU A 80 8.92 19.71 -23.17
C GLU A 80 9.29 18.30 -23.65
N ILE A 81 8.29 17.45 -23.88
CA ILE A 81 8.49 16.12 -24.41
C ILE A 81 7.91 16.01 -25.82
N ALA A 82 8.64 15.38 -26.73
CA ALA A 82 8.20 15.13 -28.10
C ALA A 82 8.06 13.62 -28.33
N ARG A 83 7.19 13.26 -29.27
CA ARG A 83 6.96 11.87 -29.71
C ARG A 83 7.16 11.74 -31.21
N PRO A 84 8.40 11.87 -31.72
CA PRO A 84 8.68 11.96 -33.15
C PRO A 84 8.21 10.73 -33.94
N GLU A 85 7.98 9.60 -33.26
CA GLU A 85 7.40 8.39 -33.84
C GLU A 85 5.91 8.50 -34.18
N LEU A 86 5.19 9.47 -33.61
CA LEU A 86 3.77 9.68 -33.88
C LEU A 86 3.54 10.65 -35.05
N PRO A 87 2.53 10.40 -35.91
CA PRO A 87 2.29 11.23 -37.08
C PRO A 87 1.69 12.61 -36.74
N GLY A 88 2.11 13.62 -37.51
CA GLY A 88 1.46 14.92 -37.56
C GLY A 88 1.53 15.73 -36.26
N ARG A 89 0.36 16.14 -35.73
CA ARG A 89 0.29 16.97 -34.52
C ARG A 89 0.62 16.21 -33.24
N LEU A 90 0.51 14.88 -33.24
CA LEU A 90 0.75 14.04 -32.08
C LEU A 90 2.23 13.92 -31.72
N GLY A 91 3.13 14.11 -32.68
CA GLY A 91 4.58 14.09 -32.44
C GLY A 91 5.19 15.44 -32.05
N ARG A 92 4.40 16.51 -32.00
CA ARG A 92 4.91 17.84 -31.61
C ARG A 92 5.32 17.85 -30.13
N PRO A 93 6.33 18.65 -29.75
CA PRO A 93 6.66 18.86 -28.35
C PRO A 93 5.48 19.44 -27.57
N TYR A 94 5.27 18.99 -26.34
CA TYR A 94 4.30 19.54 -25.41
C TYR A 94 4.87 19.55 -23.99
N LYS A 95 4.41 20.52 -23.20
CA LYS A 95 4.88 20.72 -21.83
C LYS A 95 4.21 19.73 -20.88
N ILE A 96 5.01 19.12 -20.02
CA ILE A 96 4.57 18.26 -18.93
C ILE A 96 5.32 18.63 -17.64
N THR A 97 4.71 18.33 -16.51
CA THR A 97 5.34 18.49 -15.19
C THR A 97 5.73 17.13 -14.65
N VAL A 98 7.03 16.91 -14.46
CA VAL A 98 7.57 15.65 -13.92
C VAL A 98 8.05 15.88 -12.49
N SER A 99 7.67 14.96 -11.60
CA SER A 99 8.18 14.93 -10.23
C SER A 99 9.55 14.26 -10.21
N VAL A 100 10.55 14.96 -9.69
CA VAL A 100 11.92 14.46 -9.56
C VAL A 100 12.38 14.56 -8.11
N VAL A 101 13.17 13.59 -7.67
CA VAL A 101 13.72 13.59 -6.31
C VAL A 101 15.20 13.91 -6.39
N VAL A 102 15.60 14.99 -5.73
CA VAL A 102 16.97 15.50 -5.75
C VAL A 102 17.68 15.03 -4.48
N VAL A 103 18.74 14.25 -4.67
CA VAL A 103 19.56 13.67 -3.61
C VAL A 103 20.96 14.30 -3.67
N PRO A 104 21.37 15.09 -2.67
CA PRO A 104 22.70 15.70 -2.69
C PRO A 104 23.80 14.66 -2.63
N GLU A 105 24.88 14.88 -3.39
CA GLU A 105 26.09 14.09 -3.23
C GLU A 105 26.74 14.43 -1.88
N PRO A 106 26.81 13.46 -0.94
CA PRO A 106 27.31 13.75 0.40
C PRO A 106 28.80 14.08 0.34
N ARG A 107 29.18 15.22 0.91
CA ARG A 107 30.58 15.59 1.14
C ARG A 107 30.76 16.06 2.58
N PRO A 108 31.68 15.45 3.34
CA PRO A 108 31.99 15.95 4.67
C PRO A 108 32.58 17.36 4.54
N ASP A 109 31.97 18.30 5.27
CA ASP A 109 32.43 19.69 5.47
C ASP A 109 32.52 20.58 4.22
N LEU A 110 31.86 20.20 3.12
CA LEU A 110 31.84 20.98 1.87
C LEU A 110 30.43 21.06 1.28
N VAL A 111 30.19 22.09 0.48
CA VAL A 111 28.99 22.20 -0.35
C VAL A 111 28.94 20.99 -1.30
N PRO A 112 27.76 20.36 -1.53
CA PRO A 112 27.63 19.26 -2.49
C PRO A 112 28.23 19.62 -3.86
N ALA A 113 28.95 18.67 -4.47
CA ALA A 113 29.52 18.87 -5.81
C ALA A 113 28.47 18.82 -6.93
N GLY A 114 27.30 18.30 -6.59
CA GLY A 114 26.18 18.08 -7.48
C GLY A 114 25.13 17.27 -6.75
N HIS A 115 24.17 16.77 -7.50
CA HIS A 115 23.03 16.05 -6.96
C HIS A 115 22.67 14.92 -7.93
N TRP A 116 22.31 13.77 -7.36
CA TRP A 116 21.61 12.73 -8.09
C TRP A 116 20.14 13.09 -8.19
N VAL A 117 19.57 12.96 -9.38
CA VAL A 117 18.17 13.26 -9.66
C VAL A 117 17.50 11.97 -10.09
N PHE A 118 16.59 11.50 -9.25
CA PHE A 118 15.76 10.34 -9.55
C PHE A 118 14.49 10.82 -10.25
N VAL A 119 14.07 10.10 -11.29
CA VAL A 119 12.82 10.28 -12.03
C VAL A 119 11.97 9.03 -11.83
N PRO A 120 11.21 8.94 -10.72
CA PRO A 120 10.54 7.68 -10.34
C PRO A 120 9.51 7.19 -11.35
N ALA A 121 8.94 8.09 -12.16
CA ALA A 121 7.96 7.73 -13.19
C ALA A 121 8.50 6.71 -14.21
N ILE A 122 9.82 6.68 -14.43
CA ILE A 122 10.49 5.82 -15.41
C ILE A 122 11.68 5.04 -14.83
N ASP A 123 11.78 4.95 -13.49
CA ASP A 123 12.88 4.28 -12.78
C ASP A 123 14.28 4.68 -13.27
N HIS A 124 14.49 5.99 -13.51
CA HIS A 124 15.74 6.53 -14.02
C HIS A 124 16.43 7.43 -13.00
N ALA A 125 17.76 7.52 -13.08
CA ALA A 125 18.54 8.49 -12.32
C ALA A 125 19.63 9.11 -13.19
N CYS A 126 19.79 10.43 -13.08
CA CYS A 126 20.87 11.17 -13.72
C CYS A 126 21.61 12.04 -12.70
N TYR A 127 22.82 12.49 -13.02
CA TYR A 127 23.60 13.39 -12.17
C TYR A 127 23.54 14.82 -12.72
N VAL A 128 23.38 15.79 -11.83
CA VAL A 128 23.39 17.23 -12.13
C VAL A 128 24.58 17.85 -11.41
N ALA A 129 25.51 18.43 -12.17
CA ALA A 129 26.67 19.11 -11.59
C ALA A 129 26.26 20.42 -10.90
N ARG A 130 27.04 20.88 -9.91
CA ARG A 130 26.75 22.09 -9.11
C ARG A 130 26.45 23.37 -9.90
N GLY A 131 27.01 23.53 -11.11
CA GLY A 131 26.79 24.71 -11.96
C GLY A 131 25.68 24.54 -12.99
N GLU A 132 25.11 23.33 -13.09
CA GLU A 132 24.13 22.98 -14.09
C GLU A 132 22.71 23.24 -13.58
N LYS A 133 21.83 23.72 -14.45
CA LYS A 133 20.42 23.91 -14.09
C LYS A 133 19.70 22.57 -14.13
N LEU A 134 19.03 22.24 -13.02
CA LEU A 134 18.24 21.02 -12.87
C LEU A 134 17.27 20.80 -14.04
N ALA A 135 16.49 21.83 -14.40
CA ALA A 135 15.49 21.73 -15.46
C ALA A 135 16.12 21.42 -16.83
N ASP A 136 17.22 22.09 -17.18
CA ASP A 136 17.92 21.89 -18.46
C ASP A 136 18.49 20.46 -18.55
N ARG A 137 19.06 19.95 -17.45
CA ARG A 137 19.61 18.58 -17.43
C ARG A 137 18.52 17.51 -17.51
N VAL A 138 17.44 17.67 -16.74
CA VAL A 138 16.29 16.75 -16.77
C VAL A 138 15.61 16.77 -18.14
N GLN A 139 15.47 17.94 -18.75
CA GLN A 139 14.97 18.13 -20.12
C GLN A 139 15.83 17.37 -21.14
N ALA A 140 17.16 17.53 -21.07
CA ALA A 140 18.08 16.89 -22.01
C ALA A 140 18.02 15.35 -21.90
N GLU A 141 17.95 14.82 -20.68
CA GLU A 141 17.82 13.38 -20.44
C GLU A 141 16.47 12.84 -20.94
N LEU A 142 15.37 13.46 -20.54
CA LEU A 142 14.03 12.98 -20.89
C LEU A 142 13.65 13.23 -22.35
N ALA A 143 14.40 14.04 -23.10
CA ALA A 143 14.25 14.15 -24.54
C ALA A 143 14.71 12.89 -25.30
N VAL A 144 15.65 12.11 -24.72
CA VAL A 144 16.26 10.94 -25.38
C VAL A 144 15.79 9.63 -24.75
N LEU A 145 15.64 9.60 -23.42
CA LEU A 145 15.35 8.38 -22.66
C LEU A 145 14.08 7.63 -23.09
N PRO A 146 12.94 8.27 -23.37
CA PRO A 146 11.74 7.55 -23.78
C PRO A 146 11.95 6.67 -25.02
N ALA A 147 12.69 7.17 -26.00
CA ALA A 147 13.05 6.43 -27.19
C ALA A 147 14.10 5.35 -26.90
N ALA A 148 15.13 5.68 -26.10
CA ALA A 148 16.20 4.76 -25.75
C ALA A 148 15.73 3.56 -24.90
N LEU A 149 14.79 3.81 -23.97
CA LEU A 149 14.17 2.77 -23.13
C LEU A 149 13.04 2.03 -23.84
N ALA A 150 12.69 2.42 -25.07
CA ALA A 150 11.53 1.93 -25.80
C ALA A 150 10.27 1.93 -24.90
N LEU A 151 9.99 3.06 -24.24
CA LEU A 151 8.90 3.14 -23.26
C LEU A 151 7.58 2.65 -23.86
N GLU A 152 7.00 1.64 -23.21
CA GLU A 152 5.68 1.12 -23.54
C GLU A 152 4.58 2.13 -23.16
N ALA A 153 3.33 1.85 -23.54
CA ALA A 153 2.19 2.72 -23.27
C ALA A 153 2.06 3.07 -21.78
N ASP A 154 2.34 2.13 -20.88
CA ASP A 154 2.28 2.35 -19.43
C ASP A 154 3.42 3.25 -18.94
N GLY A 155 4.62 3.12 -19.49
CA GLY A 155 5.75 4.00 -19.20
C GLY A 155 5.45 5.44 -19.62
N TRP A 156 4.89 5.62 -20.81
CA TRP A 156 4.39 6.92 -21.26
C TRP A 156 3.29 7.44 -20.34
N LYS A 157 2.28 6.63 -20.00
CA LYS A 157 1.21 7.05 -19.09
C LYS A 157 1.75 7.54 -17.76
N ARG A 158 2.72 6.83 -17.16
CA ARG A 158 3.35 7.23 -15.89
C ARG A 158 4.11 8.54 -15.99
N LEU A 159 4.84 8.75 -17.08
CA LEU A 159 5.60 9.97 -17.34
C LEU A 159 4.69 11.19 -17.59
N LEU A 160 3.61 10.99 -18.34
CA LEU A 160 2.69 12.07 -18.75
C LEU A 160 1.64 12.40 -17.69
N THR A 161 1.32 11.46 -16.79
CA THR A 161 0.34 11.69 -15.73
C THR A 161 1.02 12.32 -14.52
N HIS A 162 0.90 13.65 -14.42
CA HIS A 162 1.26 14.34 -13.19
C HIS A 162 0.32 13.90 -12.06
N ALA A 163 0.92 13.51 -10.94
CA ALA A 163 0.22 13.18 -9.71
C ALA A 163 0.88 13.98 -8.59
N PRO A 164 0.12 14.69 -7.74
CA PRO A 164 0.66 15.33 -6.54
C PRO A 164 1.48 14.32 -5.75
N ALA A 165 2.69 14.70 -5.38
CA ALA A 165 3.62 13.80 -4.71
C ALA A 165 4.18 14.44 -3.44
N LYS A 166 4.54 13.61 -2.47
CA LYS A 166 5.17 14.00 -1.22
C LYS A 166 6.27 13.01 -0.85
N LEU A 167 7.29 13.49 -0.16
CA LEU A 167 8.32 12.64 0.44
C LEU A 167 7.91 12.28 1.86
N GLU A 168 8.02 10.99 2.18
CA GLU A 168 7.68 10.47 3.50
C GLU A 168 8.78 9.58 4.02
N ARG A 169 9.01 9.65 5.33
CA ARG A 169 9.98 8.81 6.03
C ARG A 169 9.29 7.53 6.47
N ILE A 170 9.87 6.39 6.10
CA ILE A 170 9.38 5.07 6.49
C ILE A 170 10.44 4.40 7.36
N ALA A 171 10.03 3.98 8.56
CA ALA A 171 10.86 3.17 9.44
C ALA A 171 10.73 1.71 9.05
N ILE A 172 11.86 1.06 8.75
CA ILE A 172 11.91 -0.32 8.30
C ILE A 172 12.67 -1.13 9.36
N GLU A 173 12.11 -2.28 9.70
CA GLU A 173 12.73 -3.27 10.57
C GLU A 173 12.96 -4.54 9.76
N LEU A 174 14.21 -4.89 9.48
CA LEU A 174 14.56 -6.10 8.73
C LEU A 174 14.55 -7.32 9.64
N ALA A 175 13.95 -8.40 9.14
CA ALA A 175 14.14 -9.73 9.69
C ALA A 175 15.55 -10.24 9.34
N THR A 176 16.46 -10.23 10.33
CA THR A 176 17.85 -10.68 10.17
C THR A 176 18.03 -12.19 10.33
N THR A 177 16.95 -12.94 10.61
CA THR A 177 17.00 -14.39 10.84
C THR A 177 16.07 -15.17 9.91
N PRO A 178 16.48 -16.36 9.43
CA PRO A 178 15.64 -17.22 8.58
C PRO A 178 14.29 -17.60 9.22
N LEU A 179 14.25 -17.72 10.56
CA LEU A 179 13.03 -18.03 11.29
C LEU A 179 12.04 -16.87 11.25
N ALA A 180 12.52 -15.63 11.40
CA ALA A 180 11.68 -14.43 11.29
C ALA A 180 11.12 -14.26 9.87
N GLN A 181 11.90 -14.60 8.83
CA GLN A 181 11.45 -14.61 7.43
C GLN A 181 10.34 -15.63 7.16
N ALA A 182 10.47 -16.86 7.69
CA ALA A 182 9.43 -17.89 7.55
C ALA A 182 8.12 -17.47 8.26
N HIS A 183 8.23 -16.80 9.40
CA HIS A 183 7.09 -16.25 10.11
C HIS A 183 6.44 -15.07 9.36
N GLY A 184 7.23 -14.19 8.73
CA GLY A 184 6.75 -13.07 7.91
C GLY A 184 5.95 -13.54 6.69
N ARG A 185 6.50 -14.50 5.94
CA ARG A 185 5.78 -15.14 4.80
C ARG A 185 4.46 -15.78 5.20
N LYS A 186 4.44 -16.50 6.33
CA LYS A 186 3.21 -17.11 6.84
C LYS A 186 2.21 -16.04 7.29
N ALA A 187 2.66 -14.99 7.98
CA ALA A 187 1.82 -13.90 8.41
C ALA A 187 1.20 -13.16 7.20
N LEU A 188 1.95 -12.94 6.12
CA LEU A 188 1.46 -12.34 4.88
C LEU A 188 0.47 -13.27 4.17
N ALA A 189 0.76 -14.56 4.05
CA ALA A 189 -0.18 -15.52 3.48
C ALA A 189 -1.49 -15.61 4.28
N ASP A 190 -1.42 -15.55 5.61
CA ASP A 190 -2.59 -15.55 6.47
C ASP A 190 -3.35 -14.21 6.43
N ALA A 191 -2.64 -13.07 6.35
CA ALA A 191 -3.25 -11.75 6.18
C ALA A 191 -3.94 -11.62 4.81
N GLU A 192 -3.29 -12.07 3.75
CA GLU A 192 -3.84 -12.07 2.40
C GLU A 192 -5.02 -13.03 2.27
N ARG A 193 -4.92 -14.24 2.84
CA ARG A 193 -6.05 -15.17 2.92
C ARG A 193 -7.22 -14.54 3.67
N LYS A 194 -6.96 -13.83 4.77
CA LYS A 194 -7.99 -13.12 5.53
C LYS A 194 -8.59 -11.96 4.72
N ARG A 195 -7.77 -11.21 3.96
CA ARG A 195 -8.23 -10.14 3.07
C ARG A 195 -9.15 -10.67 1.98
N LEU A 196 -8.72 -11.71 1.27
CA LEU A 196 -9.54 -12.38 0.24
C LEU A 196 -10.82 -12.95 0.81
N ALA A 197 -10.77 -13.53 2.02
CA ALA A 197 -11.97 -14.02 2.71
C ALA A 197 -12.95 -12.89 3.03
N ILE A 198 -12.48 -11.76 3.55
CA ILE A 198 -13.33 -10.58 3.82
C ILE A 198 -13.92 -10.03 2.52
N ALA A 199 -13.11 -9.83 1.48
CA ALA A 199 -13.58 -9.35 0.19
C ALA A 199 -14.61 -10.29 -0.44
N THR A 200 -14.41 -11.60 -0.29
CA THR A 200 -15.39 -12.62 -0.74
C THR A 200 -16.71 -12.49 0.03
N LEU A 201 -16.65 -12.28 1.35
CA LEU A 201 -17.84 -12.10 2.18
C LEU A 201 -18.57 -10.80 1.87
N ASP A 202 -17.85 -9.70 1.62
CA ASP A 202 -18.41 -8.41 1.23
C ASP A 202 -19.09 -8.48 -0.16
N ASN A 203 -18.58 -9.33 -1.06
CA ASN A 203 -19.23 -9.59 -2.35
C ASN A 203 -20.44 -10.52 -2.26
N ALA A 204 -20.39 -11.53 -1.39
CA ALA A 204 -21.42 -12.58 -1.30
C ALA A 204 -22.58 -12.25 -0.34
N GLY A 205 -22.46 -11.18 0.45
CA GLY A 205 -23.50 -10.80 1.40
C GLY A 205 -23.33 -9.40 1.93
N ARG A 206 -24.35 -8.91 2.65
CA ARG A 206 -24.30 -7.62 3.33
C ARG A 206 -23.71 -7.78 4.71
N ARG A 207 -22.85 -6.84 5.13
CA ARG A 207 -22.42 -6.78 6.52
C ARG A 207 -23.62 -6.46 7.43
N VAL A 208 -23.77 -7.20 8.52
CA VAL A 208 -24.86 -6.97 9.48
C VAL A 208 -24.46 -5.83 10.41
N GLU A 209 -25.08 -4.67 10.22
CA GLU A 209 -24.94 -3.54 11.13
C GLU A 209 -25.89 -3.71 12.32
N VAL A 210 -25.36 -3.50 13.52
CA VAL A 210 -26.14 -3.49 14.75
C VAL A 210 -26.65 -2.08 14.97
N SER A 211 -27.97 -1.92 15.07
CA SER A 211 -28.57 -0.65 15.49
C SER A 211 -28.18 -0.32 16.93
N ASP A 212 -27.89 0.94 17.21
CA ASP A 212 -27.61 1.45 18.56
C ASP A 212 -28.72 2.44 18.99
N PRO A 213 -29.55 2.13 20.00
CA PRO A 213 -29.55 0.89 20.79
C PRO A 213 -30.15 -0.30 20.04
N PRO A 214 -29.71 -1.55 20.35
CA PRO A 214 -30.24 -2.73 19.68
C PRO A 214 -31.72 -2.96 20.04
N PRO A 215 -32.53 -3.53 19.12
CA PRO A 215 -33.93 -3.85 19.39
C PRO A 215 -34.06 -4.78 20.61
N PRO A 216 -35.01 -4.54 21.53
CA PRO A 216 -35.14 -5.34 22.73
C PRO A 216 -35.62 -6.77 22.40
N CYS A 217 -34.89 -7.78 22.89
CA CYS A 217 -35.27 -9.19 22.79
C CYS A 217 -35.92 -9.66 24.10
N VAL A 218 -37.20 -9.29 24.31
CA VAL A 218 -37.91 -9.55 25.57
C VAL A 218 -38.31 -11.03 25.68
N GLY A 219 -38.06 -11.63 26.84
CA GLY A 219 -38.53 -12.99 27.18
C GLY A 219 -37.81 -14.14 26.48
N ARG A 220 -36.65 -13.90 25.84
CA ARG A 220 -35.87 -14.93 25.11
C ARG A 220 -34.45 -15.12 25.61
N GLY A 221 -34.17 -14.76 26.87
CA GLY A 221 -32.84 -14.88 27.48
C GLY A 221 -32.28 -16.30 27.40
N ASP A 222 -33.10 -17.31 27.70
CA ASP A 222 -32.68 -18.72 27.69
C ASP A 222 -32.27 -19.19 26.28
N VAL A 223 -33.07 -18.84 25.27
CA VAL A 223 -32.82 -19.19 23.87
C VAL A 223 -31.57 -18.47 23.34
N LEU A 224 -31.37 -17.21 23.72
CA LEU A 224 -30.17 -16.45 23.38
C LEU A 224 -28.91 -17.05 24.02
N GLY A 225 -29.01 -17.50 25.27
CA GLY A 225 -27.94 -18.20 25.98
C GLY A 225 -27.62 -19.56 25.37
N GLU A 226 -28.63 -20.29 24.88
CA GLU A 226 -28.42 -21.54 24.13
C GLU A 226 -27.76 -21.29 22.77
N LEU A 227 -28.24 -20.32 21.99
CA LEU A 227 -27.63 -19.93 20.71
C LEU A 227 -26.15 -19.58 20.87
N SER A 228 -25.82 -18.81 21.91
CA SER A 228 -24.43 -18.44 22.23
C SER A 228 -23.58 -19.67 22.54
N ARG A 229 -24.07 -20.57 23.40
CA ARG A 229 -23.37 -21.82 23.73
C ARG A 229 -23.12 -22.70 22.51
N ILE A 230 -24.07 -22.77 21.58
CA ILE A 230 -23.92 -23.56 20.36
C ILE A 230 -22.87 -22.95 19.43
N LEU A 231 -22.94 -21.63 19.20
CA LEU A 231 -22.05 -20.92 18.27
C LEU A 231 -20.64 -20.71 18.81
N ASP A 232 -20.45 -20.73 20.13
CA ASP A 232 -19.12 -20.73 20.77
C ASP A 232 -18.55 -22.14 20.94
N GLY A 233 -19.35 -23.18 20.70
CA GLY A 233 -18.95 -24.57 20.71
C GLY A 233 -18.26 -25.02 19.41
N PRO A 234 -17.96 -26.33 19.27
CA PRO A 234 -17.32 -26.88 18.07
C PRO A 234 -18.25 -26.94 16.84
N ARG A 235 -19.55 -26.66 17.02
CA ARG A 235 -20.53 -26.66 15.93
C ARG A 235 -20.35 -25.42 15.06
N ARG A 236 -20.35 -25.60 13.74
CA ARG A 236 -20.06 -24.53 12.76
C ARG A 236 -21.31 -23.88 12.16
N SER A 237 -22.51 -24.42 12.42
CA SER A 237 -23.77 -23.90 11.87
C SER A 237 -24.95 -24.13 12.81
N VAL A 238 -25.94 -23.24 12.73
CA VAL A 238 -27.20 -23.31 13.47
C VAL A 238 -28.35 -22.99 12.52
N LEU A 239 -29.40 -23.79 12.57
CA LEU A 239 -30.65 -23.54 11.86
C LEU A 239 -31.72 -23.10 12.88
N LEU A 240 -32.26 -21.90 12.70
CA LEU A 240 -33.37 -21.41 13.51
C LEU A 240 -34.70 -21.78 12.83
N VAL A 241 -35.46 -22.68 13.46
CA VAL A 241 -36.76 -23.14 12.97
C VAL A 241 -37.87 -22.51 13.79
N GLY A 242 -38.92 -22.05 13.13
CA GLY A 242 -40.12 -21.49 13.75
C GLY A 242 -40.98 -20.77 12.73
N ASP A 243 -42.20 -20.43 13.12
CA ASP A 243 -43.17 -19.77 12.24
C ASP A 243 -42.67 -18.43 11.69
N GLU A 244 -43.32 -17.96 10.64
CA GLU A 244 -43.14 -16.59 10.16
C GLU A 244 -43.43 -15.59 11.29
N ALA A 245 -42.65 -14.50 11.35
CA ALA A 245 -42.71 -13.50 12.42
C ALA A 245 -42.43 -14.01 13.85
N ALA A 246 -41.97 -15.24 14.05
CA ALA A 246 -41.60 -15.77 15.38
C ALA A 246 -40.34 -15.11 16.00
N GLY A 247 -39.85 -13.99 15.48
CA GLY A 247 -38.72 -13.23 16.06
C GLY A 247 -37.33 -13.83 15.82
N LYS A 248 -37.16 -14.72 14.83
CA LYS A 248 -35.86 -15.34 14.51
C LYS A 248 -34.77 -14.31 14.20
N THR A 249 -35.09 -13.31 13.37
CA THR A 249 -34.17 -12.21 13.03
C THR A 249 -33.82 -11.37 14.25
N ALA A 250 -34.80 -11.05 15.10
CA ALA A 250 -34.56 -10.28 16.32
C ALA A 250 -33.63 -11.01 17.30
N LEU A 251 -33.75 -12.34 17.40
CA LEU A 251 -32.84 -13.16 18.19
C LEU A 251 -31.40 -13.11 17.67
N VAL A 252 -31.20 -13.19 16.34
CA VAL A 252 -29.87 -13.07 15.73
C VAL A 252 -29.29 -11.67 15.94
N THR A 253 -30.07 -10.61 15.71
CA THR A 253 -29.63 -9.22 15.92
C THR A 253 -29.21 -8.97 17.37
N ALA A 254 -29.97 -9.48 18.34
CA ALA A 254 -29.62 -9.39 19.76
C ALA A 254 -28.31 -10.14 20.08
N TRP A 255 -28.09 -11.31 19.46
CA TRP A 255 -26.83 -12.04 19.60
C TRP A 255 -25.64 -11.27 18.99
N VAL A 256 -25.81 -10.68 17.80
CA VAL A 256 -24.76 -9.85 17.17
C VAL A 256 -24.40 -8.67 18.07
N ALA A 257 -25.40 -7.98 18.61
CA ALA A 257 -25.19 -6.84 19.51
C ALA A 257 -24.39 -7.23 20.75
N ALA A 258 -24.71 -8.37 21.37
CA ALA A 258 -23.97 -8.89 22.51
C ALA A 258 -22.51 -9.21 22.16
N GLN A 259 -22.25 -9.74 20.95
CA GLN A 259 -20.89 -10.05 20.50
C GLN A 259 -20.07 -8.81 20.14
N SER A 260 -20.69 -7.78 19.59
CA SER A 260 -20.04 -6.49 19.31
C SER A 260 -19.57 -5.80 20.59
N ALA A 261 -20.25 -6.03 21.72
CA ALA A 261 -19.86 -5.53 23.04
C ALA A 261 -18.82 -6.41 23.76
N SER A 262 -18.43 -7.54 23.19
CA SER A 262 -17.45 -8.46 23.81
C SER A 262 -16.00 -8.00 23.61
N ALA A 263 -15.07 -8.54 24.39
CA ALA A 263 -13.63 -8.27 24.26
C ALA A 263 -13.03 -8.66 22.90
N LYS A 264 -13.75 -9.47 22.10
CA LYS A 264 -13.32 -9.89 20.75
C LYS A 264 -14.52 -9.79 19.79
N PRO A 265 -14.81 -8.58 19.28
CA PRO A 265 -15.97 -8.38 18.41
C PRO A 265 -15.86 -9.24 17.16
N ARG A 266 -16.96 -9.88 16.79
CA ARG A 266 -17.07 -10.73 15.59
C ARG A 266 -17.86 -9.98 14.53
N SER A 267 -17.27 -9.81 13.34
CA SER A 267 -17.99 -9.32 12.17
C SER A 267 -18.90 -10.42 11.62
N MET A 268 -20.07 -10.02 11.12
CA MET A 268 -21.06 -10.92 10.54
C MET A 268 -21.55 -10.40 9.20
N TRP A 269 -21.81 -11.33 8.29
CA TRP A 269 -22.41 -11.09 7.00
C TRP A 269 -23.71 -11.89 6.90
N ALA A 270 -24.73 -11.28 6.33
CA ALA A 270 -25.99 -11.91 5.98
C ALA A 270 -26.06 -12.03 4.47
N THR A 271 -26.47 -13.22 4.01
CA THR A 271 -26.72 -13.50 2.59
C THR A 271 -28.10 -14.14 2.49
N SER A 272 -28.82 -13.85 1.41
CA SER A 272 -30.07 -14.52 1.09
C SER A 272 -29.82 -15.71 0.17
N ALA A 273 -30.62 -16.78 0.27
CA ALA A 273 -30.51 -17.91 -0.66
C ALA A 273 -30.73 -17.50 -2.13
N ALA A 274 -31.44 -16.39 -2.38
CA ALA A 274 -31.61 -15.82 -3.71
C ALA A 274 -30.40 -15.01 -4.20
N GLU A 275 -29.47 -14.63 -3.31
CA GLU A 275 -28.22 -13.92 -3.64
C GLU A 275 -27.06 -14.88 -3.91
N LEU A 276 -27.24 -16.19 -3.62
CA LEU A 276 -26.22 -17.23 -3.77
C LEU A 276 -26.32 -18.03 -5.09
N VAL A 277 -27.32 -17.73 -5.93
CA VAL A 277 -27.59 -18.42 -7.21
C VAL A 277 -27.30 -17.48 -8.37
#